data_AF-A0A2N1FAR5-F1
#
_entry.id   AF-A0A2N1FAR5-F1
#
_cell.length_a   1.000
_cell.length_b   1.000
_cell.length_c   1.000
_cell.angle_alpha   90.00
_cell.angle_beta   90.00
_cell.angle_gamma   90.00
#
_symmetry.space_group_name_H-M   'P 1'
#
loop_
_entity.id
_entity.type
_entity.pdbx_description
1 polymer ?
#
loop_
_entity_poly.entity_id
_entity_poly.type
_entity_poly.pdbx_seq_one_letter_code
_entity_poly.pdbx_strand_id
1 'polypeptide(L)'
;MNSGIENIGYWNWTWETSNPSPDGTTLSIAFSGYSDAQEAINNSISKKDKLSGEKYISIGGGNAAGAFTQNILESLTLSIQNGDFEGYDGIAYDVEEGDTNLENYFAASFQAAKNKGLKVLVTVSHSAPYGISDARELMYSFFSNENIDIISPQLYTTGQESANDYDTSQGVLWNDYENCKAAIVPSIVKASMYESAQEYFARLGLTLQGYIQWSQNN
;
A
#
# COMPACT_ATOMS: atom_id res chain seq x y z
N MET A 1 24.59 -9.94 6.93
CA MET A 1 23.22 -9.79 6.40
C MET A 1 22.35 -9.48 7.59
N ASN A 2 21.79 -8.27 7.67
CA ASN A 2 20.80 -7.96 8.70
C ASN A 2 19.55 -8.75 8.31
N SER A 3 19.37 -9.92 8.93
CA SER A 3 18.12 -10.67 8.90
C SER A 3 17.11 -9.93 9.78
N GLY A 4 16.67 -8.76 9.31
CA GLY A 4 15.41 -8.18 9.77
C GLY A 4 14.29 -9.16 9.44
N ILE A 5 13.27 -9.21 10.28
CA ILE A 5 12.07 -10.01 10.00
C ILE A 5 11.43 -9.42 8.73
N GLU A 6 11.23 -10.24 7.69
CA GLU A 6 10.59 -9.81 6.44
C GLU A 6 9.14 -9.36 6.69
N ASN A 7 8.67 -8.38 5.94
CA ASN A 7 7.27 -7.96 5.91
C ASN A 7 6.48 -8.94 5.03
N ILE A 8 5.92 -9.98 5.62
CA ILE A 8 5.07 -10.95 4.92
C ILE A 8 3.62 -10.56 5.17
N GLY A 9 2.96 -10.06 4.12
CA GLY A 9 1.63 -9.49 4.22
C GLY A 9 0.61 -10.14 3.31
N TYR A 10 -0.65 -9.76 3.52
CA TYR A 10 -1.72 -10.02 2.56
C TYR A 10 -2.81 -8.94 2.57
N TRP A 11 -3.40 -8.74 1.40
CA TRP A 11 -4.65 -7.99 1.23
C TRP A 11 -5.83 -8.92 1.54
N ASN A 12 -6.76 -8.49 2.39
CA ASN A 12 -7.96 -9.22 2.75
C ASN A 12 -9.17 -8.46 2.24
N TRP A 13 -9.74 -8.91 1.11
CA TRP A 13 -10.84 -8.18 0.46
C TRP A 13 -12.11 -8.27 1.31
N THR A 14 -12.76 -7.12 1.52
CA THR A 14 -13.93 -7.04 2.41
C THR A 14 -15.13 -7.84 1.91
N TRP A 15 -15.22 -8.11 0.61
CA TRP A 15 -16.26 -8.92 -0.03
C TRP A 15 -15.96 -10.42 -0.09
N GLU A 16 -14.74 -10.85 0.25
CA GLU A 16 -14.39 -12.27 0.25
C GLU A 16 -14.61 -12.92 1.61
N THR A 17 -14.77 -14.23 1.65
CA THR A 17 -14.92 -14.98 2.92
C THR A 17 -13.63 -15.66 3.36
N SER A 18 -12.68 -15.88 2.44
CA SER A 18 -11.40 -16.49 2.73
C SER A 18 -10.49 -15.57 3.54
N ASN A 19 -9.43 -16.18 4.09
CA ASN A 19 -8.35 -15.47 4.76
C ASN A 19 -7.03 -16.02 4.19
N PRO A 20 -6.37 -15.32 3.26
CA PRO A 20 -5.24 -15.85 2.50
C PRO A 20 -3.92 -15.93 3.27
N SER A 21 -3.96 -15.73 4.60
CA SER A 21 -2.83 -15.59 5.51
C SER A 21 -1.65 -16.51 5.16
N PRO A 22 -0.62 -16.00 4.46
CA PRO A 22 0.56 -16.77 4.13
C PRO A 22 1.33 -17.17 5.40
N ASP A 23 2.10 -18.26 5.31
CA ASP A 23 2.95 -18.69 6.43
C ASP A 23 3.93 -17.57 6.83
N GLY A 24 4.03 -17.31 8.13
CA GLY A 24 4.90 -16.26 8.65
C GLY A 24 4.36 -14.83 8.52
N THR A 25 3.07 -14.65 8.21
CA THR A 25 2.42 -13.32 8.14
C THR A 25 2.82 -12.43 9.33
N THR A 26 3.31 -11.23 9.00
CA THR A 26 3.66 -10.16 9.94
C THR A 26 2.73 -8.95 9.85
N LEU A 27 2.00 -8.78 8.74
CA LEU A 27 0.99 -7.72 8.56
C LEU A 27 -0.20 -8.20 7.73
N SER A 28 -1.34 -7.54 7.87
CA SER A 28 -2.49 -7.79 7.00
C SER A 28 -3.36 -6.55 6.83
N ILE A 29 -4.00 -6.43 5.67
CA ILE A 29 -4.70 -5.21 5.25
C ILE A 29 -6.17 -5.53 4.96
N ALA A 30 -7.11 -4.86 5.62
CA ALA A 30 -8.52 -4.89 5.22
C ALA A 30 -8.74 -3.99 4.00
N PHE A 31 -9.01 -4.59 2.84
CA PHE A 31 -9.13 -3.88 1.56
C PHE A 31 -10.59 -3.65 1.18
N SER A 32 -11.01 -2.38 1.10
CA SER A 32 -12.39 -1.98 0.80
C SER A 32 -12.55 -1.30 -0.57
N GLY A 33 -11.50 -0.67 -1.10
CA GLY A 33 -11.56 0.11 -2.34
C GLY A 33 -12.13 1.52 -2.21
N TYR A 34 -12.29 2.06 -0.99
CA TYR A 34 -12.86 3.39 -0.72
C TYR A 34 -11.81 4.36 -0.17
N SER A 35 -11.79 5.59 -0.69
CA SER A 35 -10.93 6.67 -0.17
C SER A 35 -11.58 7.49 0.94
N ASP A 36 -12.91 7.46 1.05
CA ASP A 36 -13.63 8.01 2.20
C ASP A 36 -13.39 7.16 3.46
N ALA A 37 -12.97 7.80 4.54
CA ALA A 37 -12.58 7.12 5.78
C ALA A 37 -13.75 6.34 6.41
N GLN A 38 -14.94 6.93 6.44
CA GLN A 38 -16.10 6.29 7.09
C GLN A 38 -16.59 5.11 6.27
N GLU A 39 -16.64 5.23 4.95
CA GLU A 39 -16.97 4.11 4.05
C GLU A 39 -15.94 2.98 4.18
N ALA A 40 -14.64 3.31 4.18
CA ALA A 40 -13.59 2.31 4.35
C ALA A 40 -13.69 1.57 5.69
N ILE A 41 -13.96 2.30 6.78
CA ILE A 41 -14.18 1.72 8.12
C ILE A 41 -15.39 0.79 8.11
N ASN A 42 -16.54 1.28 7.63
CA ASN A 42 -17.80 0.53 7.62
C ASN A 42 -17.67 -0.78 6.85
N ASN A 43 -17.02 -0.75 5.69
CA ASN A 43 -16.81 -1.93 4.86
C ASN A 43 -15.75 -2.90 5.45
N SER A 44 -14.84 -2.41 6.29
CA SER A 44 -13.75 -3.20 6.87
C SER A 44 -14.05 -3.82 8.23
N ILE A 45 -15.15 -3.43 8.90
CA ILE A 45 -15.53 -3.92 10.24
C ILE A 45 -15.50 -5.45 10.33
N SER A 46 -16.02 -6.15 9.32
CA SER A 46 -16.11 -7.62 9.33
C SER A 46 -14.76 -8.34 9.24
N LYS A 47 -13.69 -7.60 8.90
CA LYS A 47 -12.33 -8.12 8.69
C LYS A 47 -11.39 -7.83 9.85
N LYS A 48 -11.59 -6.74 10.60
CA LYS A 48 -10.68 -6.27 11.65
C LYS A 48 -10.20 -7.35 12.63
N ASP A 49 -11.11 -8.21 13.09
CA ASP A 49 -10.80 -9.28 14.05
C ASP A 49 -10.21 -10.54 13.41
N LYS A 50 -10.20 -10.62 12.08
CA LYS A 50 -9.63 -11.72 11.28
C LYS A 50 -8.23 -11.40 10.75
N LEU A 51 -7.80 -10.15 10.89
CA LEU A 51 -6.46 -9.70 10.53
C LEU A 51 -5.42 -10.29 11.49
N SER A 52 -4.27 -10.66 10.93
CA SER A 52 -3.12 -11.24 11.63
C SER A 52 -1.90 -10.31 11.56
N GLY A 53 -1.02 -10.39 12.54
CA GLY A 53 0.12 -9.48 12.64
C GLY A 53 -0.32 -8.02 12.86
N GLU A 54 0.43 -7.09 12.29
CA GLU A 54 0.06 -5.68 12.25
C GLU A 54 -1.15 -5.46 11.35
N LYS A 55 -2.17 -4.79 11.89
CA LYS A 55 -3.47 -4.63 11.24
C LYS A 55 -3.55 -3.29 10.54
N TYR A 56 -3.73 -3.32 9.23
CA TYR A 56 -3.92 -2.14 8.42
C TYR A 56 -5.36 -2.07 7.90
N ILE A 57 -5.85 -0.85 7.77
CA ILE A 57 -7.04 -0.53 6.99
C ILE A 57 -6.61 0.13 5.68
N SER A 58 -7.20 -0.30 4.56
CA SER A 58 -6.96 0.33 3.27
C SER A 58 -7.82 1.57 3.09
N ILE A 59 -7.23 2.62 2.55
CA ILE A 59 -7.89 3.83 2.08
C ILE A 59 -7.46 4.04 0.63
N GLY A 60 -8.41 4.13 -0.29
CA GLY A 60 -8.16 4.21 -1.73
C GLY A 60 -8.54 2.94 -2.48
N GLY A 61 -8.21 2.90 -3.76
CA GLY A 61 -8.64 1.85 -4.69
C GLY A 61 -8.55 2.28 -6.15
N GLY A 62 -8.30 1.31 -7.04
CA GLY A 62 -8.37 1.50 -8.50
C GLY A 62 -9.80 1.59 -9.04
N ASN A 63 -10.60 2.51 -8.50
CA ASN A 63 -11.97 2.80 -8.93
C ASN A 63 -12.41 4.21 -8.50
N ALA A 64 -13.53 4.69 -9.03
CA ALA A 64 -14.02 6.04 -8.75
C ALA A 64 -14.28 6.35 -7.26
N ALA A 65 -14.67 5.37 -6.45
CA ALA A 65 -14.86 5.55 -5.00
C ALA A 65 -13.54 5.48 -4.21
N GLY A 66 -12.48 4.95 -4.83
CA GLY A 66 -11.11 4.90 -4.31
C GLY A 66 -10.25 6.08 -4.74
N ALA A 67 -10.73 6.96 -5.62
CA ALA A 67 -9.97 8.10 -6.11
C ALA A 67 -9.69 9.13 -4.99
N PHE A 68 -8.47 9.66 -4.97
CA PHE A 68 -8.06 10.71 -4.03
C PHE A 68 -8.31 12.10 -4.61
N THR A 69 -8.84 12.99 -3.77
CA THR A 69 -8.94 14.42 -4.06
C THR A 69 -8.39 15.19 -2.86
N GLN A 70 -8.15 16.49 -3.02
CA GLN A 70 -7.78 17.36 -1.89
C GLN A 70 -8.78 17.20 -0.72
N ASN A 71 -10.08 17.29 -1.00
CA ASN A 71 -11.12 17.23 0.04
C ASN A 71 -11.13 15.88 0.76
N ILE A 72 -10.89 14.78 0.04
CA ILE A 72 -10.79 13.44 0.62
C ILE A 72 -9.58 13.34 1.55
N LEU A 73 -8.41 13.84 1.13
CA LEU A 73 -7.20 13.80 1.97
C LEU A 73 -7.28 14.70 3.20
N GLU A 74 -7.90 15.87 3.08
CA GLU A 74 -8.18 16.76 4.21
C GLU A 74 -9.14 16.09 5.21
N SER A 75 -10.22 15.49 4.71
CA SER A 75 -11.20 14.79 5.54
C SER A 75 -10.59 13.57 6.22
N LEU A 76 -9.80 12.78 5.49
CA LEU A 76 -9.04 11.65 6.03
C LEU A 76 -8.07 12.11 7.13
N THR A 77 -7.36 13.21 6.90
CA THR A 77 -6.45 13.80 7.90
C THR A 77 -7.19 14.17 9.18
N LEU A 78 -8.39 14.75 9.08
CA LEU A 78 -9.24 15.04 10.24
C LEU A 78 -9.70 13.76 10.95
N SER A 79 -10.13 12.73 10.21
CA SER A 79 -10.52 11.43 10.79
C SER A 79 -9.37 10.76 11.55
N ILE A 80 -8.16 10.81 11.00
CA ILE A 80 -6.95 10.34 11.69
C ILE A 80 -6.75 11.13 12.98
N GLN A 81 -6.82 12.47 12.91
CA GLN A 81 -6.66 13.34 14.08
C GLN A 81 -7.73 13.13 15.15
N ASN A 82 -8.94 12.71 14.77
CA ASN A 82 -10.02 12.37 15.69
C ASN A 82 -9.87 10.99 16.32
N GLY A 83 -9.03 10.12 15.75
CA GLY A 83 -8.79 8.76 16.26
C GLY A 83 -9.75 7.72 15.69
N ASP A 84 -10.37 7.98 14.54
CA ASP A 84 -11.41 7.12 13.94
C ASP A 84 -10.88 5.71 13.58
N PHE A 85 -9.56 5.57 13.45
CA PHE A 85 -8.88 4.31 13.10
C PHE A 85 -8.43 3.49 14.32
N GLU A 86 -9.01 3.72 15.50
CA GLU A 86 -8.69 2.96 16.72
C GLU A 86 -8.78 1.44 16.48
N GLY A 87 -7.76 0.71 16.92
CA GLY A 87 -7.64 -0.74 16.77
C GLY A 87 -7.10 -1.23 15.43
N TYR A 88 -6.62 -0.32 14.58
CA TYR A 88 -5.63 -0.61 13.54
C TYR A 88 -4.25 -0.14 14.00
N ASP A 89 -3.21 -0.80 13.52
CA ASP A 89 -1.81 -0.43 13.73
C ASP A 89 -1.31 0.53 12.64
N GLY A 90 -1.99 0.59 11.50
CA GLY A 90 -1.63 1.47 10.40
C GLY A 90 -2.72 1.67 9.34
N ILE A 91 -2.41 2.55 8.39
CA ILE A 91 -3.25 2.86 7.22
C ILE A 91 -2.44 2.51 5.96
N ALA A 92 -3.05 1.72 5.08
CA ALA A 92 -2.54 1.43 3.76
C ALA A 92 -3.24 2.34 2.73
N TYR A 93 -2.51 3.28 2.16
CA TYR A 93 -3.01 4.17 1.12
C TYR A 93 -2.87 3.47 -0.23
N ASP A 94 -3.99 3.05 -0.81
CA ASP A 94 -4.07 2.46 -2.14
C ASP A 94 -4.24 3.54 -3.20
N VAL A 95 -3.11 4.16 -3.56
CA VAL A 95 -3.05 5.34 -4.42
C VAL A 95 -2.99 4.89 -5.87
N GLU A 96 -4.14 4.93 -6.53
CA GLU A 96 -4.29 4.50 -7.93
C GLU A 96 -4.83 5.61 -8.82
N GLU A 97 -5.92 6.25 -8.37
CA GLU A 97 -6.61 7.33 -9.07
C GLU A 97 -6.66 8.59 -8.19
N GLY A 98 -6.68 9.76 -8.83
CA GLY A 98 -6.89 11.00 -8.11
C GLY A 98 -6.59 12.28 -8.90
N ASP A 99 -6.80 13.40 -8.23
CA ASP A 99 -6.44 14.73 -8.74
C ASP A 99 -4.91 14.92 -8.80
N THR A 100 -4.48 15.98 -9.47
CA THR A 100 -3.08 16.46 -9.48
C THR A 100 -2.79 17.36 -8.26
N ASN A 101 -1.51 17.56 -7.94
CA ASN A 101 -0.97 18.40 -6.88
C ASN A 101 -1.37 17.95 -5.45
N LEU A 102 -1.34 16.64 -5.21
CA LEU A 102 -1.75 16.02 -3.95
C LEU A 102 -0.60 15.78 -2.95
N GLU A 103 0.66 16.04 -3.33
CA GLU A 103 1.87 15.67 -2.56
C GLU A 103 1.83 16.20 -1.13
N ASN A 104 1.49 17.49 -0.96
CA ASN A 104 1.43 18.13 0.34
C ASN A 104 0.27 17.59 1.20
N TYR A 105 -0.84 17.21 0.58
CA TYR A 105 -2.02 16.68 1.28
C TYR A 105 -1.77 15.24 1.77
N PHE A 106 -1.14 14.40 0.93
CA PHE A 106 -0.66 13.10 1.36
C PHE A 106 0.37 13.21 2.48
N ALA A 107 1.37 14.09 2.35
CA ALA A 107 2.38 14.29 3.38
C ALA A 107 1.78 14.74 4.72
N ALA A 108 0.79 15.63 4.70
CA ALA A 108 0.05 16.04 5.90
C ALA A 108 -0.73 14.87 6.53
N SER A 109 -1.38 14.05 5.70
CA SER A 109 -2.11 12.86 6.16
C SER A 109 -1.17 11.82 6.79
N PHE A 110 -0.05 11.53 6.16
CA PHE A 110 0.97 10.61 6.69
C PHE A 110 1.52 11.11 8.03
N GLN A 111 1.85 12.40 8.13
CA GLN A 111 2.31 13.00 9.38
C GLN A 111 1.25 12.88 10.49
N ALA A 112 -0.03 13.10 10.16
CA ALA A 112 -1.11 12.93 11.12
C ALA A 112 -1.22 11.47 11.60
N ALA A 113 -1.05 10.49 10.71
CA ALA A 113 -1.02 9.07 11.05
C ALA A 113 0.13 8.77 12.03
N LYS A 114 1.35 9.21 11.72
CA LYS A 114 2.52 9.05 12.62
C LYS A 114 2.29 9.70 13.98
N ASN A 115 1.70 10.89 14.02
CA ASN A 115 1.37 11.59 15.28
C ASN A 115 0.34 10.83 16.14
N LYS A 116 -0.43 9.93 15.55
CA LYS A 116 -1.37 9.04 16.23
C LYS A 116 -0.80 7.65 16.54
N GLY A 117 0.48 7.44 16.27
CA GLY A 117 1.14 6.16 16.45
C GLY A 117 0.77 5.11 15.39
N LEU A 118 0.08 5.52 14.32
CA LEU A 118 -0.23 4.64 13.19
C LEU A 118 0.97 4.54 12.26
N LYS A 119 1.13 3.38 11.65
CA LYS A 119 2.05 3.16 10.53
C LYS A 119 1.41 3.58 9.21
N VAL A 120 2.25 3.90 8.23
CA VAL A 120 1.85 4.33 6.89
C VAL A 120 2.44 3.37 5.88
N LEU A 121 1.55 2.73 5.12
CA LEU A 121 1.89 1.97 3.92
C LEU A 121 1.32 2.71 2.71
N VAL A 122 2.07 2.81 1.63
CA VAL A 122 1.58 3.35 0.35
C VAL A 122 1.74 2.28 -0.73
N THR A 123 0.68 1.99 -1.46
CA THR A 123 0.72 1.13 -2.65
C THR A 123 0.29 1.93 -3.88
N VAL A 124 0.82 1.51 -5.03
CA VAL A 124 0.56 2.09 -6.36
C VAL A 124 0.57 0.97 -7.40
N SER A 125 -0.12 1.14 -8.53
CA SER A 125 0.02 0.25 -9.68
C SER A 125 1.42 0.32 -10.26
N HIS A 126 2.04 -0.83 -10.50
CA HIS A 126 3.38 -0.90 -11.10
C HIS A 126 4.35 0.02 -10.34
N SER A 127 5.08 0.90 -11.04
CA SER A 127 6.03 1.82 -10.43
C SER A 127 5.42 3.17 -10.01
N ALA A 128 4.17 3.48 -10.38
CA ALA A 128 3.48 4.76 -10.14
C ALA A 128 1.96 4.68 -10.44
N PRO A 129 1.11 5.45 -9.73
CA PRO A 129 -0.36 5.41 -9.90
C PRO A 129 -0.77 5.68 -11.35
N TYR A 130 -1.70 4.90 -11.88
CA TYR A 130 -2.08 5.03 -13.29
C TYR A 130 -3.01 6.23 -13.56
N GLY A 131 -3.80 6.64 -12.56
CA GLY A 131 -4.90 7.61 -12.69
C GLY A 131 -4.60 8.99 -12.14
N ILE A 132 -3.32 9.36 -11.98
CA ILE A 132 -2.89 10.68 -11.50
C ILE A 132 -1.96 11.31 -12.54
N SER A 133 -2.25 12.54 -12.97
CA SER A 133 -1.58 13.15 -14.13
C SER A 133 -0.11 13.54 -13.87
N ASP A 134 0.21 13.92 -12.64
CA ASP A 134 1.56 14.25 -12.13
C ASP A 134 2.08 13.15 -11.21
N ALA A 135 1.75 11.89 -11.53
CA ALA A 135 2.16 10.72 -10.76
C ALA A 135 3.67 10.63 -10.54
N ARG A 136 4.49 11.15 -11.48
CA ARG A 136 5.95 11.16 -11.34
C ARG A 136 6.38 12.06 -10.19
N GLU A 137 5.91 13.30 -10.17
CA GLU A 137 6.17 14.27 -9.11
C GLU A 137 5.67 13.73 -7.76
N LEU A 138 4.47 13.16 -7.76
CA LEU A 138 3.89 12.51 -6.58
C LEU A 138 4.78 11.38 -6.04
N MET A 139 5.23 10.46 -6.88
CA MET A 139 6.11 9.36 -6.47
C MET A 139 7.44 9.85 -5.89
N TYR A 140 8.04 10.90 -6.47
CA TYR A 140 9.29 11.47 -5.96
C TYR A 140 9.07 12.12 -4.58
N SER A 141 7.89 12.70 -4.34
CA SER A 141 7.51 13.14 -2.99
C SER A 141 7.40 11.96 -2.01
N PHE A 142 6.86 10.81 -2.44
CA PHE A 142 6.77 9.62 -1.60
C PHE A 142 8.14 9.02 -1.26
N PHE A 143 9.06 8.91 -2.24
CA PHE A 143 10.39 8.38 -1.99
C PHE A 143 11.16 9.14 -0.90
N SER A 144 11.00 10.47 -0.86
CA SER A 144 11.70 11.33 0.10
C SER A 144 11.01 11.48 1.46
N ASN A 145 9.77 11.00 1.60
CA ASN A 145 8.94 11.18 2.79
C ASN A 145 9.31 10.19 3.91
N GLU A 146 9.70 10.71 5.08
CA GLU A 146 10.12 9.91 6.24
C GLU A 146 8.95 9.33 7.04
N ASN A 147 7.72 9.76 6.75
CA ASN A 147 6.52 9.29 7.42
C ASN A 147 5.92 8.04 6.76
N ILE A 148 6.51 7.54 5.66
CA ILE A 148 6.08 6.30 5.01
C ILE A 148 6.95 5.16 5.55
N ASP A 149 6.33 4.16 6.19
CA ASP A 149 7.03 2.99 6.70
C ASP A 149 7.28 1.96 5.59
N ILE A 150 6.28 1.75 4.72
CA ILE A 150 6.32 0.79 3.62
C ILE A 150 5.85 1.44 2.32
N ILE A 151 6.59 1.24 1.23
CA ILE A 151 6.09 1.43 -0.14
C ILE A 151 5.93 0.07 -0.81
N SER A 152 4.76 -0.16 -1.39
CA SER A 152 4.31 -1.47 -1.86
C SER A 152 3.84 -1.39 -3.31
N PRO A 153 4.75 -1.25 -4.30
CA PRO A 153 4.35 -1.26 -5.70
C PRO A 153 3.71 -2.60 -6.09
N GLN A 154 2.67 -2.56 -6.92
CA GLN A 154 2.01 -3.76 -7.43
C GLN A 154 2.80 -4.35 -8.61
N LEU A 155 3.22 -5.60 -8.50
CA LEU A 155 3.87 -6.33 -9.60
C LEU A 155 2.85 -7.16 -10.39
N TYR A 156 1.69 -6.56 -10.65
CA TYR A 156 0.59 -7.15 -11.41
C TYR A 156 -0.31 -6.05 -11.98
N THR A 157 -1.06 -6.37 -13.04
CA THR A 157 -2.04 -5.45 -13.65
C THR A 157 -3.46 -5.80 -13.25
N THR A 158 -3.79 -7.09 -13.17
CA THR A 158 -5.14 -7.61 -12.92
C THR A 158 -5.24 -8.38 -11.60
N GLY A 159 -4.09 -8.79 -11.06
CA GLY A 159 -4.01 -9.64 -9.88
C GLY A 159 -4.32 -11.11 -10.17
N GLN A 160 -4.27 -11.53 -11.44
CA GLN A 160 -4.53 -12.90 -11.91
C GLN A 160 -3.32 -13.48 -12.68
N GLU A 161 -2.25 -12.71 -12.80
CA GLU A 161 -1.04 -13.07 -13.51
C GLU A 161 -0.41 -14.33 -12.90
N SER A 162 0.25 -15.12 -13.74
CA SER A 162 0.99 -16.32 -13.33
C SER A 162 2.46 -16.05 -13.02
N ALA A 163 2.92 -14.81 -13.20
CA ALA A 163 4.25 -14.31 -12.87
C ALA A 163 4.16 -12.82 -12.53
N ASN A 164 5.17 -12.29 -11.85
CA ASN A 164 5.27 -10.85 -11.61
C ASN A 164 5.35 -10.07 -12.92
N ASP A 165 4.65 -8.96 -12.96
CA ASP A 165 4.75 -7.94 -13.99
C ASP A 165 5.73 -6.85 -13.54
N TYR A 166 6.74 -6.58 -14.36
CA TYR A 166 7.82 -5.64 -14.05
C TYR A 166 7.76 -4.40 -14.96
N ASP A 167 6.64 -4.19 -15.64
CA ASP A 167 6.43 -2.96 -16.39
C ASP A 167 6.47 -1.74 -15.47
N THR A 168 6.88 -0.60 -16.03
CA THR A 168 6.96 0.67 -15.32
C THR A 168 5.89 1.63 -15.85
N SER A 169 5.30 2.43 -14.97
CA SER A 169 4.25 3.39 -15.28
C SER A 169 4.70 4.84 -15.06
N GLN A 170 4.04 5.77 -15.76
CA GLN A 170 4.17 7.23 -15.59
C GLN A 170 5.61 7.78 -15.60
N GLY A 171 6.52 7.09 -16.30
CA GLY A 171 7.92 7.48 -16.41
C GLY A 171 8.75 7.31 -15.13
N VAL A 172 8.20 6.69 -14.07
CA VAL A 172 8.94 6.32 -12.86
C VAL A 172 9.58 4.96 -13.09
N LEU A 173 10.89 4.86 -12.95
CA LEU A 173 11.63 3.62 -13.18
C LEU A 173 11.84 2.87 -11.87
N TRP A 174 12.04 1.56 -11.92
CA TRP A 174 12.40 0.79 -10.71
C TRP A 174 13.66 1.32 -10.05
N ASN A 175 14.66 1.76 -10.81
CA ASN A 175 15.88 2.37 -10.24
C ASN A 175 15.57 3.64 -9.44
N ASP A 176 14.49 4.37 -9.72
CA ASP A 176 14.14 5.57 -8.95
C ASP A 176 13.83 5.23 -7.47
N TYR A 177 13.40 3.99 -7.19
CA TYR A 177 13.12 3.49 -5.84
C TYR A 177 14.38 3.37 -4.98
N GLU A 178 15.59 3.48 -5.54
CA GLU A 178 16.84 3.50 -4.74
C GLU A 178 16.88 4.66 -3.75
N ASN A 179 16.14 5.73 -4.05
CA ASN A 179 16.03 6.93 -3.23
C ASN A 179 14.92 6.83 -2.18
N CYS A 180 14.17 5.73 -2.16
CA CYS A 180 13.06 5.54 -1.24
C CYS A 180 13.57 5.31 0.19
N LYS A 181 13.08 6.12 1.12
CA LYS A 181 13.39 5.97 2.55
C LYS A 181 12.58 4.85 3.22
N ALA A 182 11.40 4.55 2.68
CA ALA A 182 10.52 3.49 3.16
C ALA A 182 11.06 2.10 2.82
N ALA A 183 10.58 1.08 3.53
CA ALA A 183 10.84 -0.30 3.13
C ALA A 183 10.10 -0.63 1.81
N ILE A 184 10.81 -1.20 0.84
CA ILE A 184 10.21 -1.65 -0.43
C ILE A 184 9.68 -3.06 -0.24
N VAL A 185 8.35 -3.22 -0.25
CA VAL A 185 7.63 -4.47 0.03
C VAL A 185 6.55 -4.65 -1.04
N PRO A 186 6.85 -5.19 -2.23
CA PRO A 186 5.89 -5.20 -3.34
C PRO A 186 4.63 -6.03 -3.04
N SER A 187 3.51 -5.57 -3.60
CA SER A 187 2.31 -6.38 -3.73
C SER A 187 2.50 -7.36 -4.88
N ILE A 188 2.30 -8.66 -4.63
CA ILE A 188 2.45 -9.75 -5.62
C ILE A 188 1.21 -10.62 -5.62
N VAL A 189 0.93 -11.31 -6.73
CA VAL A 189 -0.27 -12.16 -6.82
C VAL A 189 -0.22 -13.29 -5.80
N LYS A 190 0.90 -14.02 -5.71
CA LYS A 190 1.07 -15.16 -4.78
C LYS A 190 2.44 -15.10 -4.12
N ALA A 191 2.52 -15.57 -2.87
CA ALA A 191 3.76 -15.70 -2.10
C ALA A 191 4.88 -16.41 -2.88
N SER A 192 4.55 -17.44 -3.67
CA SER A 192 5.52 -18.18 -4.49
C SER A 192 6.22 -17.34 -5.57
N MET A 193 5.74 -16.13 -5.87
CA MET A 193 6.37 -15.23 -6.82
C MET A 193 7.47 -14.36 -6.20
N TYR A 194 7.62 -14.37 -4.87
CA TYR A 194 8.52 -13.47 -4.18
C TYR A 194 9.99 -13.66 -4.55
N GLU A 195 10.43 -14.91 -4.71
CA GLU A 195 11.82 -15.22 -5.12
C GLU A 195 12.16 -14.53 -6.45
N SER A 196 11.26 -14.56 -7.42
CA SER A 196 11.48 -13.88 -8.71
C SER A 196 11.56 -12.35 -8.58
N ALA A 197 10.77 -11.76 -7.67
CA ALA A 197 10.85 -10.32 -7.38
C ALA A 197 12.20 -9.97 -6.74
N GLN A 198 12.63 -10.75 -5.74
CA GLN A 198 13.94 -10.56 -5.10
C GLN A 198 15.07 -10.60 -6.12
N GLU A 199 15.09 -11.60 -7.01
CA GLU A 199 16.10 -11.71 -8.06
C GLU A 199 16.07 -10.52 -9.03
N TYR A 200 14.88 -10.04 -9.42
CA TYR A 200 14.75 -8.91 -10.33
C TYR A 200 15.29 -7.63 -9.70
N PHE A 201 14.82 -7.27 -8.52
CA PHE A 201 15.21 -6.03 -7.85
C PHE A 201 16.68 -6.05 -7.39
N ALA A 202 17.22 -7.22 -7.00
CA ALA A 202 18.64 -7.36 -6.67
C ALA A 202 19.56 -7.04 -7.86
N ARG A 203 19.16 -7.36 -9.10
CA ARG A 203 19.91 -6.97 -10.32
C ARG A 203 19.95 -5.46 -10.54
N LEU A 204 19.00 -4.73 -9.97
CA LEU A 204 18.93 -3.27 -9.99
C LEU A 204 19.63 -2.63 -8.78
N GLY A 205 20.21 -3.42 -7.88
CA GLY A 205 20.82 -2.94 -6.65
C GLY A 205 19.82 -2.63 -5.53
N LEU A 206 18.56 -3.05 -5.69
CA LEU A 206 17.49 -2.81 -4.73
C LEU A 206 17.27 -4.04 -3.84
N THR A 207 17.05 -3.80 -2.54
CA THR A 207 16.76 -4.86 -1.57
C THR A 207 15.32 -4.78 -1.16
N LEU A 208 14.54 -5.82 -1.48
CA LEU A 208 13.16 -5.95 -1.00
C LEU A 208 13.15 -6.39 0.47
N GLN A 209 12.18 -5.90 1.23
CA GLN A 209 12.03 -6.18 2.67
C GLN A 209 10.78 -7.01 2.98
N GLY A 210 10.29 -7.78 2.00
CA GLY A 210 9.13 -8.66 2.10
C GLY A 210 8.22 -8.56 0.88
N TYR A 211 6.98 -9.02 1.01
CA TYR A 211 5.93 -8.93 0.00
C TYR A 211 4.53 -8.88 0.64
N ILE A 212 3.54 -8.45 -0.15
CA ILE A 212 2.13 -8.47 0.25
C ILE A 212 1.33 -9.26 -0.78
N GLN A 213 0.74 -10.37 -0.38
CA GLN A 213 -0.03 -11.23 -1.27
C GLN A 213 -1.40 -10.62 -1.59
N TRP A 214 -1.72 -10.54 -2.89
CA TRP A 214 -3.05 -10.14 -3.38
C TRP A 214 -4.04 -11.30 -3.47
N SER A 215 -3.60 -12.49 -3.87
CA SER A 215 -4.51 -13.63 -4.04
C SER A 215 -5.17 -14.03 -2.72
N GLN A 216 -6.46 -14.35 -2.81
CA GLN A 216 -7.31 -14.75 -1.69
C GLN A 216 -7.24 -16.26 -1.40
N ASN A 217 -6.38 -16.97 -2.13
CA ASN A 217 -6.09 -18.40 -1.96
C ASN A 217 -4.65 -18.58 -1.45
N ASN A 218 -4.45 -19.59 -0.62
CA ASN A 218 -3.12 -20.05 -0.19
C ASN A 218 -2.42 -20.84 -1.30
#